data_AF-H1L0B2-F1
#
_entry.id   AF-H1L0B2-F1
#
_cell.length_a   1.000
_cell.length_b   1.000
_cell.length_c   1.000
_cell.angle_alpha   90.00
_cell.angle_beta   90.00
_cell.angle_gamma   90.00
#
_symmetry.space_group_name_H-M   'P 1'
#
loop_
_entity.id
_entity.type
_entity.pdbx_description
1 polymer ?
#
loop_
_entity_poly.entity_id
_entity_poly.type
_entity_poly.pdbx_seq_one_letter_code
_entity_poly.pdbx_strand_id
1 'polypeptide(L)'
;MYCYEWKEHHSNRFRVYDRPRDGKTKNDLCREIILSLVERGFNIRYICFDSWYSSKENLKLIDKLGLFYLCRIKRNRKINLSKNGEWISIKELGEIPESGLIVYLRKVGYVKLFCLSKNGKAVYYITNNLFMSFGEFQEVKNASWRIEEFHRGVKQCCNIGNFFVRKRFPVLGHISLAMRAFFILEKIRIDKKITWYEFRRELNRIAVGNAIISLCKETGLLLI
;
A
#
# COMPACT_ATOMS: atom_id res chain seq x y z
N MET A 1 2.08 -3.21 2.84
CA MET A 1 0.93 -3.97 2.34
C MET A 1 -0.08 -4.02 3.45
N TYR A 2 -1.28 -3.48 3.25
CA TYR A 2 -2.39 -3.64 4.18
C TYR A 2 -3.56 -4.14 3.35
N CYS A 3 -4.27 -5.14 3.83
CA CYS A 3 -5.50 -5.60 3.20
C CYS A 3 -6.62 -5.54 4.23
N TYR A 4 -7.78 -5.08 3.79
CA TYR A 4 -8.94 -4.85 4.62
C TYR A 4 -10.18 -5.39 3.93
N GLU A 5 -11.03 -6.08 4.69
CA GLU A 5 -12.35 -6.53 4.26
C GLU A 5 -13.39 -5.92 5.22
N TRP A 6 -14.57 -5.62 4.67
CA TRP A 6 -15.77 -5.37 5.46
C TRP A 6 -16.79 -6.47 5.11
N LYS A 7 -16.93 -7.45 6.00
CA LYS A 7 -18.14 -8.27 6.16
C LYS A 7 -18.51 -8.19 7.63
N GLU A 8 -19.80 -8.04 7.90
CA GLU A 8 -20.43 -7.54 9.14
C GLU A 8 -19.99 -8.13 10.49
N HIS A 9 -19.08 -9.13 10.56
CA HIS A 9 -18.67 -9.72 11.84
C HIS A 9 -17.18 -10.11 11.99
N HIS A 10 -16.23 -9.59 11.22
CA HIS A 10 -14.82 -10.03 11.36
C HIS A 10 -13.80 -8.88 11.52
N SER A 11 -13.16 -8.86 12.70
CA SER A 11 -12.01 -8.07 13.17
C SER A 11 -11.20 -7.28 12.11
N ASN A 12 -11.02 -5.97 12.33
CA ASN A 12 -9.96 -5.17 11.69
C ASN A 12 -8.58 -5.75 12.02
N ARG A 13 -8.04 -6.65 11.19
CA ARG A 13 -6.69 -7.20 11.37
C ARG A 13 -5.68 -6.39 10.57
N PHE A 14 -5.10 -5.39 11.22
CA PHE A 14 -3.84 -4.82 10.77
C PHE A 14 -2.66 -5.56 11.42
N ARG A 15 -1.52 -5.58 10.74
CA ARG A 15 -0.25 -6.06 11.30
C ARG A 15 0.59 -4.86 11.70
N VAL A 16 1.13 -4.88 12.91
CA VAL A 16 2.09 -3.89 13.40
C VAL A 16 3.45 -4.53 13.44
N TYR A 17 4.45 -3.85 12.90
CA TYR A 17 5.84 -4.24 13.03
C TYR A 17 6.34 -3.95 14.45
N ASP A 18 6.62 -5.00 15.23
CA ASP A 18 7.09 -4.93 16.62
C ASP A 18 8.20 -5.98 16.85
N ARG A 19 9.32 -5.81 16.14
CA ARG A 19 10.44 -6.76 16.12
C ARG A 19 10.97 -7.17 17.52
N PRO A 20 11.10 -6.27 18.52
CA PRO A 20 11.54 -6.67 19.85
C PRO A 20 10.60 -7.68 20.53
N ARG A 21 9.33 -7.71 20.13
CA ARG A 21 8.31 -8.58 20.72
C ARG A 21 8.09 -9.86 19.92
N ASP A 22 8.03 -9.75 18.59
CA ASP A 22 7.66 -10.88 17.71
C ASP A 22 8.85 -11.51 16.98
N GLY A 23 10.02 -10.87 16.99
CA GLY A 23 11.20 -11.30 16.24
C GLY A 23 11.06 -11.19 14.72
N LYS A 24 9.93 -10.68 14.22
CA LYS A 24 9.58 -10.69 12.80
C LYS A 24 10.12 -9.47 12.08
N THR A 25 10.59 -9.68 10.87
CA THR A 25 10.92 -8.60 9.94
C THR A 25 9.66 -8.11 9.22
N LYS A 26 9.74 -6.93 8.59
CA LYS A 26 8.67 -6.45 7.69
C LYS A 26 8.38 -7.42 6.54
N ASN A 27 9.38 -8.17 6.08
CA ASN A 27 9.20 -9.17 5.03
C ASN A 27 8.44 -10.40 5.54
N ASP A 28 8.66 -10.82 6.80
CA ASP A 28 7.88 -11.89 7.42
C ASP A 28 6.40 -11.50 7.52
N LEU A 29 6.13 -10.30 8.01
CA LEU A 29 4.76 -9.77 8.09
C LEU A 29 4.11 -9.64 6.69
N CYS A 30 4.87 -9.27 5.66
CA CYS A 30 4.39 -9.22 4.29
C CYS A 30 3.92 -10.60 3.82
N ARG A 31 4.72 -11.64 4.05
CA ARG A 31 4.38 -13.02 3.69
C ARG A 31 3.15 -13.51 4.45
N GLU A 32 3.05 -13.22 5.74
CA GLU A 32 1.87 -13.56 6.54
C GLU A 32 0.60 -12.90 6.04
N ILE A 33 0.68 -11.64 5.59
CA ILE A 33 -0.45 -10.94 4.98
C ILE A 33 -0.84 -11.65 3.69
N ILE A 34 0.10 -11.93 2.79
CA ILE A 34 -0.18 -12.61 1.52
C ILE A 34 -0.84 -13.97 1.76
N LEU A 35 -0.28 -14.79 2.66
CA LEU A 35 -0.83 -16.10 2.99
C LEU A 35 -2.25 -16.00 3.56
N SER A 36 -2.49 -15.07 4.48
CA SER A 36 -3.82 -14.84 5.05
C SER A 36 -4.85 -14.41 4.01
N LEU A 37 -4.44 -13.72 2.93
CA LEU A 37 -5.35 -13.35 1.85
C LEU A 37 -5.70 -14.53 0.95
N VAL A 38 -4.73 -15.38 0.65
CA VAL A 38 -4.99 -16.61 -0.11
C VAL A 38 -5.89 -17.55 0.68
N GLU A 39 -5.61 -17.74 1.97
CA GLU A 39 -6.41 -18.59 2.88
C GLU A 39 -7.88 -18.14 2.96
N ARG A 40 -8.13 -16.83 2.90
CA ARG A 40 -9.48 -16.25 2.90
C ARG A 40 -10.20 -16.32 1.56
N GLY A 41 -9.56 -16.86 0.51
CA GLY A 41 -10.16 -17.03 -0.80
C GLY A 41 -10.37 -15.72 -1.57
N PHE A 42 -9.55 -14.69 -1.32
CA PHE A 42 -9.62 -13.48 -2.14
C PHE A 42 -9.24 -13.79 -3.58
N ASN A 43 -10.03 -13.27 -4.53
CA ASN A 43 -9.66 -13.30 -5.95
C ASN A 43 -8.57 -12.25 -6.22
N ILE A 44 -7.32 -12.70 -6.16
CA ILE A 44 -6.14 -11.85 -6.30
C ILE A 44 -5.50 -12.10 -7.67
N ARG A 45 -5.49 -11.08 -8.53
CA ARG A 45 -4.74 -11.14 -9.80
C ARG A 45 -3.28 -10.74 -9.62
N TYR A 46 -3.02 -9.66 -8.88
CA TYR A 46 -1.69 -9.11 -8.65
C TYR A 46 -1.45 -8.74 -7.19
N ILE A 47 -0.27 -9.08 -6.68
CA ILE A 47 0.28 -8.53 -5.44
C ILE A 47 1.27 -7.40 -5.79
N CYS A 48 0.95 -6.19 -5.37
CA CYS A 48 1.75 -4.99 -5.65
C CYS A 48 2.46 -4.46 -4.40
N PHE A 49 3.75 -4.12 -4.51
CA PHE A 49 4.51 -3.51 -3.42
C PHE A 49 5.72 -2.70 -3.88
N ASP A 50 6.24 -1.85 -3.00
CA ASP A 50 7.44 -1.06 -3.23
C ASP A 50 8.72 -1.92 -3.18
N SER A 51 9.86 -1.31 -3.52
CA SER A 51 11.15 -2.03 -3.64
C SER A 51 11.77 -2.54 -2.34
N TRP A 52 11.22 -2.19 -1.17
CA TRP A 52 11.61 -2.78 0.10
C TRP A 52 11.07 -4.20 0.29
N TYR A 53 9.93 -4.52 -0.34
CA TYR A 53 9.30 -5.83 -0.22
C TYR A 53 9.65 -6.76 -1.39
N SER A 54 10.45 -6.32 -2.37
CA SER A 54 10.97 -7.16 -3.46
C SER A 54 12.16 -8.04 -3.06
N SER A 55 12.07 -8.63 -1.87
CA SER A 55 12.99 -9.69 -1.43
C SER A 55 12.74 -10.98 -2.21
N LYS A 56 13.80 -11.76 -2.44
CA LYS A 56 13.73 -13.04 -3.16
C LYS A 56 12.65 -13.95 -2.55
N GLU A 57 12.60 -14.00 -1.23
CA GLU A 57 11.71 -14.87 -0.46
C GLU A 57 10.24 -14.48 -0.67
N ASN A 58 9.92 -13.18 -0.75
CA ASN A 58 8.56 -12.73 -1.07
C ASN A 58 8.19 -13.04 -2.52
N LEU A 59 9.08 -12.75 -3.48
CA LEU A 59 8.82 -13.00 -4.90
C LEU A 59 8.56 -14.49 -5.15
N LYS A 60 9.40 -15.36 -4.58
CA LYS A 60 9.23 -16.82 -4.67
C LYS A 60 7.97 -17.34 -3.99
N LEU A 61 7.56 -16.74 -2.88
CA LEU A 61 6.32 -17.12 -2.22
C LEU A 61 5.13 -16.86 -3.14
N ILE A 62 5.05 -15.65 -3.71
CA ILE A 62 3.94 -15.25 -4.58
C ILE A 62 3.89 -16.15 -5.82
N ASP A 63 5.06 -16.42 -6.41
CA ASP A 63 5.20 -17.34 -7.54
C ASP A 63 4.75 -18.78 -7.20
N LYS A 64 5.14 -19.30 -6.03
CA LYS A 64 4.70 -20.61 -5.53
C LYS A 64 3.19 -20.68 -5.31
N LEU A 65 2.55 -19.57 -4.97
CA LEU A 65 1.10 -19.47 -4.80
C LEU A 65 0.35 -19.34 -6.15
N GLY A 66 1.06 -19.33 -7.29
CA GLY A 66 0.46 -19.17 -8.61
C GLY A 66 -0.08 -17.76 -8.87
N LEU A 67 0.37 -16.78 -8.09
CA LEU A 67 -0.07 -15.39 -8.20
C LEU A 67 0.94 -14.56 -8.99
N PHE A 68 0.48 -13.47 -9.59
CA PHE A 68 1.38 -12.49 -10.18
C PHE A 68 1.78 -11.41 -9.18
N TYR A 69 3.00 -10.88 -9.31
CA TYR A 69 3.42 -9.66 -8.63
C TYR A 69 3.73 -8.54 -9.61
N LEU A 70 3.58 -7.30 -9.15
CA LEU A 70 4.18 -6.13 -9.80
C LEU A 70 4.84 -5.26 -8.73
N CYS A 71 6.17 -5.13 -8.78
CA CYS A 71 6.89 -4.36 -7.77
C CYS A 71 8.04 -3.56 -8.34
N ARG A 72 8.41 -2.48 -7.64
CA ARG A 72 9.62 -1.71 -7.96
C ARG A 72 10.87 -2.54 -7.67
N ILE A 73 11.89 -2.35 -8.50
CA ILE A 73 13.22 -2.92 -8.28
C ILE A 73 14.29 -1.82 -8.26
N LYS A 74 15.32 -2.00 -7.42
CA LYS A 74 16.44 -1.06 -7.37
C LYS A 74 17.36 -1.27 -8.58
N ARG A 75 17.84 -0.17 -9.17
CA ARG A 75 18.71 -0.16 -10.35
C ARG A 75 20.04 -0.92 -10.20
N ASN A 76 20.51 -1.14 -8.96
CA ASN A 76 21.73 -1.88 -8.67
C ASN A 76 21.53 -3.41 -8.58
N ARG A 77 20.30 -3.91 -8.79
CA ARG A 77 20.06 -5.36 -8.83
C ARG A 77 20.71 -5.97 -10.05
N LYS A 78 21.29 -7.16 -9.85
CA LYS A 78 21.97 -7.94 -10.88
C LYS A 78 20.97 -8.83 -11.62
N ILE A 79 21.02 -8.75 -12.93
CA ILE A 79 20.19 -9.48 -13.89
C ILE A 79 21.08 -10.13 -14.94
N ASN A 80 20.50 -11.04 -15.72
CA ASN A 80 21.14 -11.63 -16.88
C ASN A 80 20.18 -11.61 -18.08
N LEU A 81 20.67 -11.27 -19.26
CA LEU A 81 19.88 -11.20 -20.49
C LEU A 81 19.75 -12.57 -21.18
N SER A 82 20.70 -13.47 -20.96
CA SER A 82 20.68 -14.84 -21.49
C SER A 82 21.10 -15.83 -20.40
N LYS A 83 20.74 -17.12 -20.52
CA LYS A 83 21.09 -18.11 -19.48
C LYS A 83 22.61 -18.23 -19.21
N ASN A 84 23.43 -17.89 -20.21
CA ASN A 84 24.89 -17.98 -20.18
C ASN A 84 25.58 -16.60 -20.23
N GLY A 85 24.82 -15.51 -20.08
CA GLY A 85 25.35 -14.16 -20.18
C GLY A 85 26.02 -13.66 -18.90
N GLU A 86 26.53 -12.44 -18.94
CA GLU A 86 27.15 -11.80 -17.78
C GLU A 86 26.12 -11.17 -16.83
N TRP A 87 26.49 -11.09 -15.55
CA TRP A 87 25.68 -10.44 -14.52
C TRP A 87 25.88 -8.92 -14.53
N ILE A 88 25.06 -8.23 -15.30
CA ILE A 88 25.00 -6.76 -15.32
C ILE A 88 24.00 -6.23 -14.30
N SER A 89 24.15 -4.97 -13.87
CA SER A 89 23.10 -4.32 -13.09
C SER A 89 22.07 -3.63 -13.97
N ILE A 90 20.84 -3.46 -13.47
CA ILE A 90 19.75 -2.81 -14.23
C ILE A 90 20.14 -1.40 -14.72
N LYS A 91 20.97 -0.65 -13.97
CA LYS A 91 21.45 0.68 -14.40
C LYS A 91 22.43 0.64 -15.59
N GLU A 92 23.01 -0.52 -15.88
CA GLU A 92 23.92 -0.73 -17.01
C GLU A 92 23.15 -1.15 -18.27
N LEU A 93 21.85 -1.44 -18.15
CA LEU A 93 21.00 -1.62 -19.32
C LEU A 93 20.87 -0.31 -20.08
N GLY A 94 20.91 -0.42 -21.41
CA GLY A 94 20.47 0.65 -22.30
C GLY A 94 18.96 0.86 -22.24
N GLU A 95 18.40 1.27 -23.36
CA GLU A 95 16.96 1.51 -23.47
C GLU A 95 16.15 0.22 -23.27
N ILE A 96 15.14 0.29 -22.40
CA ILE A 96 14.19 -0.81 -22.18
C ILE A 96 12.96 -0.52 -23.04
N PRO A 97 12.59 -1.41 -23.97
CA PRO A 97 11.41 -1.23 -24.80
C PRO A 97 10.15 -1.02 -23.96
N GLU A 98 9.21 -0.23 -24.49
CA GLU A 98 7.91 0.01 -23.84
C GLU A 98 7.14 -1.31 -23.60
N SER A 99 7.27 -2.26 -24.54
CA SER A 99 6.72 -3.61 -24.42
C SER A 99 7.31 -4.44 -23.26
N GLY A 100 8.36 -3.96 -22.61
CA GLY A 100 9.08 -4.61 -21.53
C GLY A 100 10.16 -5.58 -22.02
N LEU A 101 11.13 -5.85 -21.16
CA LEU A 101 12.27 -6.74 -21.44
C LEU A 101 12.23 -7.97 -20.53
N ILE A 102 12.26 -9.17 -21.09
CA ILE A 102 12.38 -10.39 -20.29
C ILE A 102 13.83 -10.59 -19.88
N VAL A 103 14.07 -10.71 -18.57
CA VAL A 103 15.41 -10.86 -17.99
C VAL A 103 15.41 -11.94 -16.92
N TYR A 104 16.56 -12.55 -16.67
CA TYR A 104 16.75 -13.48 -15.57
C TYR A 104 17.23 -12.74 -14.32
N LEU A 105 16.41 -12.68 -13.28
CA LEU A 105 16.72 -12.03 -12.02
C LEU A 105 17.42 -13.02 -11.07
N ARG A 106 18.58 -12.62 -10.54
CA ARG A 106 19.44 -13.48 -9.72
C ARG A 106 18.68 -14.13 -8.57
N LYS A 107 18.74 -15.47 -8.50
CA LYS A 107 18.10 -16.33 -7.48
C LYS A 107 16.56 -16.25 -7.45
N VAL A 108 15.91 -15.54 -8.38
CA VAL A 108 14.45 -15.45 -8.48
C VAL A 108 13.96 -16.28 -9.66
N GLY A 109 14.40 -15.94 -10.88
CA GLY A 109 13.93 -16.59 -12.11
C GLY A 109 13.75 -15.57 -13.24
N TYR A 110 13.06 -15.96 -14.30
CA TYR A 110 12.66 -15.04 -15.36
C TYR A 110 11.61 -14.06 -14.86
N VAL A 111 11.79 -12.79 -15.22
CA VAL A 111 10.84 -11.71 -14.93
C VAL A 111 10.75 -10.80 -16.15
N LYS A 112 9.61 -10.12 -16.30
CA LYS A 112 9.47 -9.01 -17.25
C LYS A 112 9.78 -7.70 -16.56
N LEU A 113 10.72 -6.95 -17.12
CA LEU A 113 11.21 -5.66 -16.65
C LEU A 113 10.57 -4.54 -17.46
N PHE A 114 9.99 -3.58 -16.76
CA PHE A 114 9.50 -2.33 -17.34
C PHE A 114 10.30 -1.15 -16.79
N CYS A 115 10.44 -0.10 -17.61
CA CYS A 115 11.05 1.16 -17.22
C CYS A 115 10.08 2.30 -17.49
N LEU A 116 9.98 3.23 -16.55
CA LEU A 116 9.28 4.49 -16.73
C LEU A 116 10.20 5.64 -16.38
N SER A 117 10.08 6.76 -17.09
CA SER A 117 10.69 8.03 -16.67
C SER A 117 9.75 8.75 -15.70
N LYS A 118 10.26 9.13 -14.52
CA LYS A 118 9.55 9.97 -13.55
C LYS A 118 10.45 11.14 -13.17
N ASN A 119 10.06 12.36 -13.53
CA ASN A 119 10.83 13.58 -13.30
C ASN A 119 12.28 13.45 -13.80
N GLY A 120 12.46 12.91 -15.01
CA GLY A 120 13.78 12.67 -15.61
C GLY A 120 14.58 11.52 -14.98
N LYS A 121 13.99 10.74 -14.06
CA LYS A 121 14.64 9.59 -13.43
C LYS A 121 13.97 8.27 -13.82
N ALA A 122 14.77 7.30 -14.24
CA ALA A 122 14.31 5.95 -14.53
C ALA A 122 13.80 5.24 -13.27
N VAL A 123 12.60 4.67 -13.37
CA VAL A 123 11.95 3.85 -12.34
C VAL A 123 11.65 2.48 -12.93
N TYR A 124 12.22 1.45 -12.31
CA TYR A 124 12.14 0.09 -12.82
C TYR A 124 11.11 -0.73 -12.05
N TYR A 125 10.36 -1.55 -12.78
CA TYR A 125 9.36 -2.47 -12.26
C TYR A 125 9.60 -3.87 -12.79
N ILE A 126 9.30 -4.88 -11.99
CA ILE A 126 9.36 -6.28 -12.41
C ILE A 126 8.04 -6.99 -12.12
N THR A 127 7.72 -7.97 -12.96
CA THR A 127 6.62 -8.92 -12.78
C THR A 127 7.05 -10.33 -13.17
N ASN A 128 6.45 -11.35 -12.55
CA ASN A 128 6.55 -12.75 -13.01
C ASN A 128 5.54 -13.07 -14.14
N ASN A 129 4.63 -12.16 -14.50
CA ASN A 129 3.83 -12.31 -15.72
C ASN A 129 4.67 -11.92 -16.95
N LEU A 130 5.31 -12.92 -17.58
CA LEU A 130 6.16 -12.70 -18.76
C LEU A 130 5.39 -12.23 -20.00
N PHE A 131 4.07 -12.39 -20.01
CA PHE A 131 3.20 -12.01 -21.10
C PHE A 131 2.47 -10.69 -20.85
N MET A 132 2.71 -10.03 -19.71
CA MET A 132 2.09 -8.74 -19.37
C MET A 132 2.34 -7.72 -20.48
N SER A 133 1.28 -7.12 -21.00
CA SER A 133 1.37 -6.02 -21.96
C SER A 133 1.71 -4.70 -21.26
N PHE A 134 2.15 -3.69 -22.01
CA PHE A 134 2.39 -2.37 -21.43
C PHE A 134 1.09 -1.73 -20.89
N GLY A 135 -0.05 -1.93 -21.57
CA GLY A 135 -1.36 -1.46 -21.10
C GLY A 135 -1.76 -2.09 -19.76
N GLU A 136 -1.61 -3.40 -19.62
CA GLU A 136 -1.87 -4.10 -18.35
C GLU A 136 -0.90 -3.62 -17.25
N PHE A 137 0.38 -3.43 -17.58
CA PHE A 137 1.35 -2.86 -16.64
C PHE A 137 0.90 -1.48 -16.14
N GLN A 138 0.45 -0.59 -17.02
CA GLN A 138 -0.04 0.73 -16.64
C GLN A 138 -1.28 0.64 -15.75
N GLU A 139 -2.23 -0.22 -16.09
CA GLU A 139 -3.45 -0.47 -15.31
C GLU A 139 -3.12 -0.94 -13.89
N VAL A 140 -2.34 -2.01 -13.75
CA VAL A 140 -1.95 -2.60 -12.46
C VAL A 140 -1.12 -1.62 -11.63
N LYS A 141 -0.19 -0.90 -12.28
CA LYS A 141 0.57 0.17 -11.62
C LYS A 141 -0.37 1.25 -11.10
N ASN A 142 -1.30 1.75 -11.91
CA ASN A 142 -2.24 2.80 -11.49
C ASN A 142 -3.14 2.32 -10.35
N ALA A 143 -3.62 1.08 -10.40
CA ALA A 143 -4.34 0.48 -9.28
C ALA A 143 -3.48 0.42 -8.00
N SER A 144 -2.18 0.12 -8.12
CA SER A 144 -1.28 0.08 -6.97
C SER A 144 -1.08 1.44 -6.29
N TRP A 145 -1.29 2.55 -7.00
CA TRP A 145 -1.22 3.89 -6.40
C TRP A 145 -2.30 4.15 -5.35
N ARG A 146 -3.42 3.41 -5.40
CA ARG A 146 -4.51 3.55 -4.41
C ARG A 146 -4.04 3.31 -2.97
N ILE A 147 -2.97 2.52 -2.76
CA ILE A 147 -2.40 2.34 -1.42
C ILE A 147 -1.74 3.62 -0.89
N GLU A 148 -1.15 4.44 -1.76
CA GLU A 148 -0.56 5.72 -1.38
C GLU A 148 -1.67 6.73 -1.02
N GLU A 149 -2.76 6.72 -1.77
CA GLU A 149 -3.96 7.52 -1.48
C GLU A 149 -4.58 7.13 -0.15
N PHE A 150 -4.75 5.82 0.10
CA PHE A 150 -5.18 5.29 1.39
C PHE A 150 -4.30 5.80 2.53
N HIS A 151 -2.97 5.63 2.44
CA HIS A 151 -2.07 6.09 3.49
C HIS A 151 -2.14 7.61 3.73
N ARG A 152 -2.30 8.40 2.66
CA ARG A 152 -2.44 9.86 2.76
C ARG A 152 -3.75 10.22 3.47
N GLY A 153 -4.86 9.63 3.04
CA GLY A 153 -6.19 9.88 3.61
C GLY A 153 -6.27 9.50 5.08
N VAL A 154 -5.79 8.31 5.45
CA VAL A 154 -5.77 7.86 6.85
C VAL A 154 -4.90 8.77 7.73
N LYS A 155 -3.75 9.24 7.24
CA LYS A 155 -2.89 10.16 7.99
C LYS A 155 -3.53 11.53 8.18
N GLN A 156 -4.06 12.12 7.12
CA GLN A 156 -4.51 13.51 7.12
C GLN A 156 -5.95 13.68 7.62
N CYS A 157 -6.82 12.70 7.40
CA CYS A 157 -8.23 12.78 7.76
C CYS A 157 -8.58 11.99 9.02
N CYS A 158 -7.79 10.96 9.38
CA CYS A 158 -8.05 10.09 10.53
C CYS A 158 -6.97 10.13 11.61
N ASN A 159 -5.93 10.96 11.46
CA ASN A 159 -4.92 11.19 12.50
C ASN A 159 -4.24 9.92 13.02
N ILE A 160 -4.07 8.88 12.20
CA ILE A 160 -3.54 7.57 12.64
C ILE A 160 -2.17 7.65 13.35
N GLY A 161 -1.37 8.66 13.01
CA GLY A 161 -0.05 8.90 13.62
C GLY A 161 -0.02 9.98 14.70
N ASN A 162 -1.16 10.59 15.03
CA ASN A 162 -1.24 11.68 16.00
C ASN A 162 -1.87 11.18 17.31
N PHE A 163 -1.03 10.59 18.16
CA PHE A 163 -1.39 10.11 19.50
C PHE A 163 -0.20 10.30 20.45
N PHE A 164 -0.47 10.63 21.72
CA PHE A 164 0.57 10.88 22.73
C PHE A 164 0.86 9.67 23.64
N VAL A 165 0.05 8.61 23.52
CA VAL A 165 0.18 7.41 24.33
C VAL A 165 1.35 6.54 23.88
N ARG A 166 2.08 5.98 24.85
CA ARG A 166 3.24 5.08 24.59
C ARG A 166 2.97 3.62 24.92
N LYS A 167 1.87 3.33 25.64
CA LYS A 167 1.47 1.95 25.98
C LYS A 167 0.91 1.27 24.73
N ARG A 168 1.34 0.03 24.47
CA ARG A 168 0.98 -0.74 23.28
C ARG A 168 -0.53 -0.83 23.05
N PHE A 169 -1.30 -1.20 24.07
CA PHE A 169 -2.73 -1.43 23.91
C PHE A 169 -3.49 -0.15 23.48
N PRO A 170 -3.29 1.01 24.14
CA PRO A 170 -3.81 2.29 23.64
C PRO A 170 -3.39 2.65 22.21
N VAL A 171 -2.12 2.42 21.84
CA VAL A 171 -1.63 2.66 20.47
C VAL A 171 -2.38 1.79 19.45
N LEU A 172 -2.55 0.50 19.74
CA LEU A 172 -3.30 -0.41 18.87
C LEU A 172 -4.78 -0.01 18.78
N GLY A 173 -5.37 0.42 19.90
CA GLY A 173 -6.73 0.95 19.92
C GLY A 173 -6.89 2.16 19.00
N HIS A 174 -5.99 3.14 19.11
CA HIS A 174 -5.97 4.33 18.25
C HIS A 174 -5.86 3.97 16.77
N ILE A 175 -4.91 3.10 16.42
CA ILE A 175 -4.73 2.64 15.04
C ILE A 175 -5.99 1.95 14.51
N SER A 176 -6.61 1.09 15.33
CA SER A 176 -7.86 0.39 14.96
C SER A 176 -9.00 1.37 14.69
N LEU A 177 -9.20 2.36 15.56
CA LEU A 177 -10.23 3.39 15.42
C LEU A 177 -9.99 4.26 14.19
N ALA A 178 -8.75 4.70 13.95
CA ALA A 178 -8.40 5.50 12.79
C ALA A 178 -8.67 4.74 11.47
N MET A 179 -8.41 3.42 11.43
CA MET A 179 -8.76 2.60 10.26
C MET A 179 -10.28 2.47 10.07
N ARG A 180 -11.05 2.26 11.14
CA ARG A 180 -12.53 2.23 11.07
C ARG A 180 -13.09 3.55 10.56
N ALA A 181 -12.61 4.66 11.12
CA ALA A 181 -13.01 6.00 10.71
C ALA A 181 -12.73 6.20 9.21
N PHE A 182 -11.58 5.75 8.71
CA PHE A 182 -11.27 5.86 7.30
C PHE A 182 -12.24 5.07 6.40
N PHE A 183 -12.67 3.87 6.78
CA PHE A 183 -13.67 3.14 5.98
C PHE A 183 -15.02 3.86 5.93
N ILE A 184 -15.42 4.48 7.04
CA ILE A 184 -16.62 5.31 7.07
C ILE A 184 -16.45 6.51 6.14
N LEU A 185 -15.30 7.20 6.21
CA LEU A 185 -14.98 8.31 5.29
C LEU A 185 -14.99 7.87 3.82
N GLU A 186 -14.47 6.69 3.52
CA GLU A 186 -14.43 6.17 2.16
C GLU A 186 -15.82 5.83 1.62
N LYS A 187 -16.68 5.24 2.46
CA LYS A 187 -18.08 5.03 2.12
C LYS A 187 -18.79 6.35 1.82
N ILE A 188 -18.61 7.36 2.67
CA ILE A 188 -19.20 8.69 2.48
C ILE A 188 -18.67 9.37 1.21
N ARG A 189 -17.37 9.25 0.93
CA ARG A 189 -16.75 9.77 -0.30
C ARG A 189 -17.43 9.20 -1.55
N ILE A 190 -17.69 7.90 -1.56
CA ILE A 190 -18.34 7.19 -2.66
C ILE A 190 -19.80 7.62 -2.77
N ASP A 191 -20.55 7.57 -1.67
CA ASP A 191 -21.99 7.81 -1.65
C ASP A 191 -22.34 9.27 -1.98
N LYS A 192 -21.61 10.23 -1.39
CA LYS A 192 -21.86 11.67 -1.55
C LYS A 192 -21.07 12.32 -2.69
N LYS A 193 -20.12 11.60 -3.31
CA LYS A 193 -19.21 12.12 -4.34
C LYS A 193 -18.42 13.37 -3.93
N ILE A 194 -18.12 13.51 -2.64
CA ILE A 194 -17.27 14.58 -2.06
C ILE A 194 -15.91 14.02 -1.66
N THR A 195 -14.88 14.84 -1.57
CA THR A 195 -13.55 14.38 -1.14
C THR A 195 -13.50 14.12 0.37
N TRP A 196 -12.55 13.27 0.83
CA TRP A 196 -12.32 13.08 2.29
C TRP A 196 -12.05 14.40 3.01
N TYR A 197 -11.35 15.32 2.34
CA TYR A 197 -10.99 16.62 2.88
C TYR A 197 -12.19 17.55 3.01
N GLU A 198 -13.08 17.57 2.01
CA GLU A 198 -14.33 18.33 2.08
C GLU A 198 -15.16 17.89 3.27
N PHE A 199 -15.41 16.59 3.37
CA PHE A 199 -16.19 16.05 4.47
C PHE A 199 -15.52 16.30 5.83
N ARG A 200 -14.20 16.16 5.92
CA ARG A 200 -13.45 16.47 7.14
C ARG A 200 -13.58 17.95 7.53
N ARG A 201 -13.51 18.88 6.57
CA ARG A 201 -13.71 20.31 6.82
C ARG A 201 -15.13 20.61 7.30
N GLU A 202 -16.12 19.98 6.69
CA GLU A 202 -17.53 20.12 7.09
C GLU A 202 -17.75 19.62 8.52
N LEU A 203 -17.27 18.42 8.86
CA LEU A 203 -17.33 17.89 10.22
C LEU A 203 -16.65 18.82 11.24
N ASN A 204 -15.48 19.37 10.90
CA ASN A 204 -14.78 20.30 11.78
C ASN A 204 -15.58 21.59 12.00
N ARG A 205 -16.22 22.14 10.95
CA ARG A 205 -17.07 23.33 11.07
C ARG A 205 -18.27 23.09 11.98
N ILE A 206 -18.95 21.95 11.82
CA ILE A 206 -20.09 21.56 12.66
C ILE A 206 -19.64 21.40 14.12
N ALA A 207 -18.55 20.67 14.36
CA ALA A 207 -18.05 20.41 15.70
C ALA A 207 -17.61 21.70 16.42
N VAL A 208 -16.86 22.57 15.75
CA VAL A 208 -16.43 23.86 16.30
C VAL A 208 -17.62 24.79 16.52
N GLY A 209 -18.55 24.87 15.57
CA GLY A 209 -19.77 25.68 15.71
C GLY A 209 -20.59 25.26 16.92
N ASN A 210 -20.85 23.95 17.07
CA ASN A 210 -21.58 23.41 18.21
C ASN A 210 -20.86 23.67 19.54
N ALA A 211 -19.52 23.55 19.58
CA ALA A 211 -18.74 23.83 20.78
C ALA A 211 -18.83 25.32 21.17
N ILE A 212 -18.70 26.24 20.22
CA ILE A 212 -18.86 27.68 20.46
C ILE A 212 -20.26 27.99 20.99
N ILE A 213 -21.30 27.43 20.38
CA ILE A 213 -22.69 27.61 20.82
C ILE A 213 -22.88 27.09 22.26
N SER A 214 -22.29 25.94 22.60
CA SER A 214 -22.33 25.40 23.97
C SER A 214 -21.67 26.37 24.97
N LEU A 215 -20.49 26.89 24.63
CA LEU A 215 -19.78 27.85 25.48
C LEU A 215 -20.55 29.15 25.66
N CYS A 216 -21.15 29.71 24.60
CA CYS A 216 -21.99 30.91 24.70
C CYS A 216 -23.19 30.68 25.62
N LYS A 217 -23.80 29.48 25.59
CA LYS A 217 -24.89 29.09 26.50
C LYS A 217 -24.41 29.01 27.95
N GLU A 218 -23.30 28.35 28.20
CA GLU A 218 -22.74 28.16 29.54
C GLU A 218 -22.29 29.48 30.18
N THR A 219 -21.85 30.45 29.37
CA THR A 219 -21.33 31.75 29.82
C THR A 219 -22.38 32.87 29.85
N GLY A 220 -23.64 32.58 29.52
CA GLY A 220 -24.71 33.58 29.47
C GLY A 220 -24.57 34.60 28.33
N LEU A 221 -23.74 34.31 27.32
CA LEU A 221 -23.45 35.16 26.17
C LEU A 221 -24.41 34.97 24.99
N LEU A 222 -25.59 34.40 25.21
CA LEU A 222 -26.62 34.28 24.18
C LEU A 222 -27.17 35.68 23.83
N LEU A 223 -26.58 36.30 22.81
CA LEU A 223 -27.27 37.30 21.99
C LEU A 223 -28.39 36.58 21.24
N ILE A 224 -29.60 37.13 21.41
CA ILE A 224 -30.89 36.83 20.79
C ILE A 224 -30.75 36.24 19.38
#